data_AF-A0AAU3GLI5-F1
#
_entry.id   AF-A0AAU3GLI5-F1
#
_cell.length_a   1.000
_cell.length_b   1.000
_cell.length_c   1.000
_cell.angle_alpha   90.00
_cell.angle_beta   90.00
_cell.angle_gamma   90.00
#
_symmetry.space_group_name_H-M   'P 1'
#
loop_
_entity.id
_entity.type
_entity.pdbx_description
1 polymer ?
#
loop_
_entity_poly.entity_id
_entity_poly.type
_entity_poly.pdbx_seq_one_letter_code
_entity_poly.pdbx_strand_id
1 'polypeptide(L)'
;MTPSPGDTPNRPHLRADETNLEPHTHTRTEGTGPEPHTHTRVEGTRPGARAHLRVEGADPRRRGDDRGRRTGAEIARAWGTYSELFETTAAARGMSLDVPSLALGAVSATRAWAPELVAEMEGVAEGAGVPLWMIAALNARTEILAVAGAPRSGECSTVVHTGGHTVAGHTPGGHTMADHTPGGHTVAGHTLGGHTVDRHALGEHTPGGQTWGGQTWDWHQELAGAWHTQSVRGDALGFTGITEYGILGKIGVNEAGVGVLFNILGHEDDGAGGVPVHLVARRVLGGAASFAEAMSILGDAPVSASTVITIVTEDQVASVELSPAGAVTVPPDEEGWLVHTNHFLDPLPAGGELRGRLEPETYDRLRVLGTRAHERHGLDGAGDLAALLSVHPDGGAEVCCHPPATGRLGTRWATLATVAVDPAARRLHVHDGGPCSATPRTWTPLTAPNTSPTT
;
A
#
# COMPACT_ATOMS: atom_id res chain seq x y z
N MET A 1 51.96 -44.92 -16.66
CA MET A 1 51.58 -46.25 -17.18
C MET A 1 50.07 -46.32 -17.19
N THR A 2 49.50 -46.21 -18.39
CA THR A 2 48.14 -46.61 -18.77
C THR A 2 47.97 -48.14 -18.66
N PRO A 3 46.75 -48.66 -18.51
CA PRO A 3 45.95 -49.00 -19.69
C PRO A 3 44.46 -48.64 -19.60
N SER A 4 43.84 -48.65 -20.79
CA SER A 4 42.44 -48.40 -21.13
C SER A 4 41.84 -49.71 -21.75
N PRO A 5 40.67 -49.76 -22.42
CA PRO A 5 39.39 -50.29 -21.90
C PRO A 5 38.79 -51.47 -22.73
N GLY A 6 37.63 -51.99 -22.29
CA GLY A 6 36.73 -52.96 -22.99
C GLY A 6 35.92 -53.76 -21.94
N ASP A 7 34.65 -54.13 -22.06
CA ASP A 7 33.69 -54.23 -23.16
C ASP A 7 32.25 -54.22 -22.58
N THR A 8 31.29 -53.67 -23.33
CA THR A 8 29.83 -53.91 -23.22
C THR A 8 29.43 -55.23 -23.89
N PRO A 9 28.30 -55.87 -23.49
CA PRO A 9 27.21 -55.96 -24.49
C PRO A 9 25.75 -55.97 -23.96
N ASN A 10 24.88 -55.50 -24.88
CA ASN A 10 23.52 -55.94 -25.23
C ASN A 10 22.25 -55.48 -24.48
N ARG A 11 21.43 -54.75 -25.26
CA ARG A 11 19.98 -54.52 -25.12
C ARG A 11 19.17 -55.73 -25.62
N PRO A 12 17.91 -55.89 -25.18
CA PRO A 12 16.87 -56.48 -26.01
C PRO A 12 15.83 -55.43 -26.46
N HIS A 13 15.44 -55.56 -27.73
CA HIS A 13 14.29 -54.95 -28.37
C HIS A 13 12.97 -55.53 -27.83
N LEU A 14 11.94 -54.71 -27.64
CA LEU A 14 10.55 -55.14 -27.70
C LEU A 14 9.71 -54.14 -28.50
N ARG A 15 8.89 -54.71 -29.39
CA ARG A 15 8.15 -54.10 -30.49
C ARG A 15 6.86 -53.43 -30.00
N ALA A 16 6.41 -52.48 -30.81
CA ALA A 16 5.06 -51.95 -30.85
C ALA A 16 4.05 -53.03 -31.24
N ASP A 17 2.83 -52.93 -30.69
CA ASP A 17 1.64 -53.48 -31.30
C ASP A 17 0.46 -52.52 -31.06
N GLU A 18 -0.10 -52.04 -32.16
CA GLU A 18 -1.36 -51.32 -32.24
C GLU A 18 -2.50 -52.33 -32.22
N THR A 19 -3.52 -52.16 -31.37
CA THR A 19 -4.85 -52.68 -31.69
C THR A 19 -5.94 -51.70 -31.23
N ASN A 20 -6.72 -51.34 -32.22
CA ASN A 20 -7.94 -50.53 -32.24
C ASN A 20 -9.13 -51.37 -31.79
N LEU A 21 -10.03 -50.84 -30.94
CA LEU A 21 -11.40 -51.33 -30.74
C LEU A 21 -12.25 -50.26 -30.00
N GLU A 22 -13.19 -49.64 -30.72
CA GLU A 22 -14.32 -48.87 -30.17
C GLU A 22 -15.51 -49.78 -29.78
N PRO A 23 -16.72 -49.27 -29.42
CA PRO A 23 -17.07 -48.71 -28.12
C PRO A 23 -18.26 -49.44 -27.48
N HIS A 24 -18.32 -49.54 -26.15
CA HIS A 24 -19.50 -50.05 -25.45
C HIS A 24 -20.21 -48.98 -24.64
N THR A 25 -21.45 -48.73 -25.04
CA THR A 25 -22.50 -47.96 -24.39
C THR A 25 -22.85 -48.52 -23.02
N HIS A 26 -22.86 -47.67 -21.98
CA HIS A 26 -23.64 -47.91 -20.76
C HIS A 26 -24.21 -46.61 -20.16
N THR A 27 -25.52 -46.48 -20.36
CA THR A 27 -26.56 -46.04 -19.41
C THR A 27 -26.23 -45.00 -18.33
N ARG A 28 -26.84 -43.83 -18.57
CA ARG A 28 -27.10 -42.66 -17.72
C ARG A 28 -27.77 -43.02 -16.38
N THR A 29 -27.19 -42.59 -15.27
CA THR A 29 -27.88 -42.32 -13.99
C THR A 29 -27.76 -40.83 -13.69
N GLU A 30 -28.91 -40.22 -13.39
CA GLU A 30 -29.07 -38.80 -13.13
C GLU A 30 -28.50 -38.43 -11.77
N GLY A 31 -27.60 -37.44 -11.76
CA GLY A 31 -27.07 -36.79 -10.56
C GLY A 31 -27.07 -35.28 -10.81
N THR A 32 -27.71 -34.57 -9.89
CA THR A 32 -27.90 -33.11 -9.83
C THR A 32 -26.64 -32.32 -10.20
N GLY A 33 -26.74 -31.50 -11.24
CA GLY A 33 -25.63 -30.70 -11.77
C GLY A 33 -25.17 -29.58 -10.82
N PRO A 34 -23.91 -29.14 -10.90
CA PRO A 34 -23.44 -27.96 -10.20
C PRO A 34 -23.94 -26.69 -10.89
N GLU A 35 -24.25 -25.68 -10.08
CA GLU A 35 -24.67 -24.35 -10.52
C GLU A 35 -23.67 -23.68 -11.48
N PRO A 36 -24.14 -22.79 -12.38
CA PRO A 36 -23.29 -22.22 -13.41
C PRO A 36 -22.21 -21.32 -12.80
N HIS A 37 -20.95 -21.72 -12.94
CA HIS A 37 -19.80 -20.87 -12.73
C HIS A 37 -19.91 -19.63 -13.63
N THR A 38 -20.08 -18.47 -13.02
CA THR A 38 -20.03 -17.18 -13.70
C THR A 38 -18.61 -16.97 -14.23
N HIS A 39 -18.43 -17.16 -15.53
CA HIS A 39 -17.21 -16.78 -16.23
C HIS A 39 -17.13 -15.26 -16.32
N THR A 40 -16.44 -14.62 -15.37
CA THR A 40 -16.16 -13.19 -15.42
C THR A 40 -14.96 -12.93 -16.33
N ARG A 41 -15.21 -12.14 -17.39
CA ARG A 41 -14.26 -11.77 -18.45
C ARG A 41 -13.23 -10.77 -17.94
N VAL A 42 -11.94 -10.98 -18.27
CA VAL A 42 -10.94 -9.90 -18.25
C VAL A 42 -11.39 -8.88 -19.31
N GLU A 43 -11.96 -7.75 -18.88
CA GLU A 43 -12.29 -6.66 -19.79
C GLU A 43 -11.00 -6.17 -20.46
N GLY A 44 -10.98 -6.22 -21.80
CA GLY A 44 -9.82 -5.85 -22.59
C GLY A 44 -9.47 -4.38 -22.39
N THR A 45 -8.28 -4.13 -21.87
CA THR A 45 -7.70 -2.79 -21.76
C THR A 45 -7.40 -2.23 -23.15
N ARG A 46 -7.49 -0.90 -23.30
CA ARG A 46 -6.96 -0.21 -24.49
C ARG A 46 -5.46 -0.57 -24.63
N PRO A 47 -4.91 -0.72 -25.84
CA PRO A 47 -3.48 -0.96 -26.02
C PRO A 47 -2.67 0.11 -25.27
N GLY A 48 -1.82 -0.32 -24.33
CA GLY A 48 -1.01 0.57 -23.48
C GLY A 48 -1.61 0.94 -22.11
N ALA A 49 -2.82 0.51 -21.77
CA ALA A 49 -3.40 0.75 -20.44
C ALA A 49 -3.01 -0.35 -19.44
N ARG A 50 -2.64 0.08 -18.22
CA ARG A 50 -2.35 -0.79 -17.07
C ARG A 50 -3.45 -1.83 -16.84
N ALA A 51 -3.05 -3.05 -16.45
CA ALA A 51 -4.01 -4.07 -16.06
C ALA A 51 -4.87 -3.58 -14.87
N HIS A 52 -6.15 -3.92 -14.89
CA HIS A 52 -7.07 -3.68 -13.78
C HIS A 52 -7.63 -5.00 -13.27
N LEU A 53 -7.38 -5.30 -12.00
CA LEU A 53 -7.86 -6.53 -11.36
C LEU A 53 -9.09 -6.23 -10.50
N ARG A 54 -10.24 -6.78 -10.90
CA ARG A 54 -11.40 -6.92 -10.03
C ARG A 54 -11.20 -8.16 -9.15
N VAL A 55 -11.17 -7.96 -7.83
CA VAL A 55 -10.96 -9.01 -6.82
C VAL A 55 -12.22 -9.05 -5.96
N GLU A 56 -12.89 -10.20 -5.89
CA GLU A 56 -14.19 -10.32 -5.24
C GLU A 56 -14.27 -11.60 -4.41
N GLY A 57 -15.04 -11.56 -3.33
CA GLY A 57 -15.35 -12.73 -2.51
C GLY A 57 -15.20 -12.44 -1.01
N ALA A 58 -16.20 -12.85 -0.22
CA ALA A 58 -16.21 -12.62 1.22
C ALA A 58 -15.22 -13.50 2.00
N ASP A 59 -14.91 -14.70 1.48
CA ASP A 59 -13.89 -15.58 2.06
C ASP A 59 -12.49 -15.15 1.61
N PRO A 60 -11.60 -14.70 2.52
CA PRO A 60 -10.29 -14.16 2.15
C PRO A 60 -9.44 -15.18 1.39
N ARG A 61 -9.47 -16.46 1.78
CA ARG A 61 -8.66 -17.50 1.14
C ARG A 61 -9.11 -17.78 -0.28
N ARG A 62 -10.41 -17.98 -0.53
CA ARG A 62 -10.94 -18.13 -1.90
C ARG A 62 -10.70 -16.91 -2.77
N ARG A 63 -10.84 -15.71 -2.21
CA ARG A 63 -10.56 -14.44 -2.90
C ARG A 63 -9.08 -14.37 -3.32
N GLY A 64 -8.18 -14.73 -2.40
CA GLY A 64 -6.75 -14.85 -2.67
C GLY A 64 -6.45 -15.87 -3.76
N ASP A 65 -7.07 -17.04 -3.70
CA ASP A 65 -6.89 -18.13 -4.67
C ASP A 65 -7.34 -17.75 -6.10
N ASP A 66 -8.47 -17.05 -6.27
CA ASP A 66 -8.84 -16.50 -7.57
C ASP A 66 -7.81 -15.49 -8.09
N ARG A 67 -7.38 -14.56 -7.22
CA ARG A 67 -6.36 -13.57 -7.54
C ARG A 67 -5.05 -14.24 -7.96
N GLY A 68 -4.61 -15.27 -7.24
CA GLY A 68 -3.40 -16.04 -7.52
C GLY A 68 -3.46 -16.74 -8.88
N ARG A 69 -4.54 -17.46 -9.17
CA ARG A 69 -4.73 -18.15 -10.46
C ARG A 69 -4.63 -17.21 -11.67
N ARG A 70 -5.14 -15.99 -11.52
CA ARG A 70 -5.19 -14.99 -12.59
C ARG A 70 -3.88 -14.23 -12.78
N THR A 71 -2.98 -14.27 -11.79
CA THR A 71 -1.77 -13.42 -11.78
C THR A 71 -0.47 -14.18 -11.50
N GLY A 72 -0.51 -15.52 -11.47
CA GLY A 72 0.66 -16.34 -11.14
C GLY A 72 1.89 -16.06 -12.00
N ALA A 73 1.70 -15.80 -13.31
CA ALA A 73 2.79 -15.47 -14.21
C ALA A 73 3.43 -14.10 -13.89
N GLU A 74 2.61 -13.11 -13.55
CA GLU A 74 3.04 -11.78 -13.14
C GLU A 74 3.73 -11.81 -11.77
N ILE A 75 3.19 -12.58 -10.82
CA ILE A 75 3.79 -12.83 -9.49
C ILE A 75 5.19 -13.43 -9.65
N ALA A 76 5.34 -14.46 -10.50
CA ALA A 76 6.64 -15.08 -10.74
C ALA A 76 7.66 -14.09 -11.32
N ARG A 77 7.24 -13.21 -12.24
CA ARG A 77 8.12 -12.16 -12.79
C ARG A 77 8.50 -11.11 -11.75
N ALA A 78 7.53 -10.65 -10.96
CA ALA A 78 7.78 -9.72 -9.86
C ALA A 78 8.77 -10.33 -8.85
N TRP A 79 8.55 -11.59 -8.47
CA TRP A 79 9.45 -12.33 -7.59
C TRP A 79 10.87 -12.44 -8.14
N GLY A 80 11.05 -12.73 -9.43
CA GLY A 80 12.37 -12.80 -10.05
C GLY A 80 13.16 -11.51 -9.87
N THR A 81 12.50 -10.35 -10.01
CA THR A 81 13.15 -9.05 -9.83
C THR A 81 13.40 -8.74 -8.34
N TYR A 82 12.44 -9.06 -7.46
CA TYR A 82 12.58 -8.80 -6.03
C TYR A 82 13.64 -9.68 -5.35
N SER A 83 13.71 -10.96 -5.72
CA SER A 83 14.76 -11.87 -5.22
C SER A 83 16.15 -11.39 -5.62
N GLU A 84 16.36 -11.00 -6.87
CA GLU A 84 17.63 -10.39 -7.32
C GLU A 84 17.93 -9.10 -6.54
N LEU A 85 16.92 -8.24 -6.31
CA LEU A 85 17.10 -7.03 -5.52
C LEU A 85 17.52 -7.35 -4.08
N PHE A 86 16.86 -8.30 -3.40
CA PHE A 86 17.23 -8.69 -2.04
C PHE A 86 18.66 -9.24 -1.96
N GLU A 87 19.01 -10.14 -2.88
CA GLU A 87 20.33 -10.76 -2.95
C GLU A 87 21.44 -9.74 -3.22
N THR A 88 21.27 -8.92 -4.26
CA THR A 88 22.28 -7.91 -4.64
C THR A 88 22.49 -6.86 -3.55
N THR A 89 21.40 -6.50 -2.87
CA THR A 89 21.43 -5.56 -1.74
C THR A 89 22.18 -6.13 -0.55
N ALA A 90 21.85 -7.34 -0.12
CA ALA A 90 22.51 -7.98 1.01
C ALA A 90 23.99 -8.25 0.71
N ALA A 91 24.29 -8.75 -0.50
CA ALA A 91 25.66 -9.03 -0.94
C ALA A 91 26.55 -7.78 -0.96
N ALA A 92 26.00 -6.61 -1.27
CA ALA A 92 26.73 -5.34 -1.20
C ALA A 92 27.24 -4.99 0.21
N ARG A 93 26.67 -5.62 1.25
CA ARG A 93 27.11 -5.53 2.65
C ARG A 93 27.80 -6.79 3.18
N GLY A 94 28.11 -7.74 2.31
CA GLY A 94 28.68 -9.03 2.71
C GLY A 94 27.71 -9.91 3.51
N MET A 95 26.40 -9.70 3.33
CA MET A 95 25.32 -10.44 3.99
C MET A 95 24.67 -11.43 3.01
N SER A 96 24.12 -12.52 3.55
CA SER A 96 23.12 -13.36 2.88
C SER A 96 21.84 -13.36 3.71
N LEU A 97 20.69 -13.34 3.06
CA LEU A 97 19.38 -13.34 3.72
C LEU A 97 18.74 -14.72 3.67
N ASP A 98 18.14 -15.14 4.78
CA ASP A 98 17.16 -16.22 4.79
C ASP A 98 15.76 -15.63 4.55
N VAL A 99 15.47 -15.29 3.30
CA VAL A 99 14.20 -14.66 2.91
C VAL A 99 12.97 -15.49 3.32
N PRO A 100 12.95 -16.83 3.14
CA PRO A 100 11.85 -17.64 3.65
C PRO A 100 11.59 -17.46 5.15
N SER A 101 12.63 -17.51 5.99
CA SER A 101 12.46 -17.34 7.44
C SER A 101 11.97 -15.93 7.81
N LEU A 102 12.51 -14.88 7.19
CA LEU A 102 12.07 -13.50 7.42
C LEU A 102 10.59 -13.33 7.04
N ALA A 103 10.19 -13.87 5.89
CA ALA A 103 8.82 -13.80 5.40
C ALA A 103 7.84 -14.57 6.30
N LEU A 104 8.22 -15.74 6.81
CA LEU A 104 7.39 -16.52 7.74
C LEU A 104 7.29 -15.86 9.13
N GLY A 105 8.30 -15.11 9.55
CA GLY A 105 8.22 -14.22 10.71
C GLY A 105 7.10 -13.17 10.54
N ALA A 106 7.07 -12.50 9.38
CA ALA A 106 6.01 -11.54 9.05
C ALA A 106 4.62 -12.19 9.00
N VAL A 107 4.50 -13.42 8.50
CA VAL A 107 3.23 -14.20 8.54
C VAL A 107 2.78 -14.42 9.99
N SER A 108 3.70 -14.72 10.89
CA SER A 108 3.38 -14.99 12.30
C SER A 108 2.85 -13.73 13.00
N ALA A 109 3.52 -12.59 12.82
CA ALA A 109 3.07 -11.30 13.33
C ALA A 109 1.72 -10.89 12.73
N THR A 110 1.57 -11.02 11.41
CA THR A 110 0.30 -10.71 10.71
C THR A 110 -0.83 -11.62 11.18
N ARG A 111 -0.58 -12.91 11.43
CA ARG A 111 -1.63 -13.83 11.90
C ARG A 111 -2.17 -13.43 13.28
N ALA A 112 -1.31 -12.89 14.15
CA ALA A 112 -1.71 -12.42 15.46
C ALA A 112 -2.54 -11.11 15.39
N TRP A 113 -2.31 -10.29 14.36
CA TRP A 113 -2.92 -8.96 14.24
C TRP A 113 -4.13 -8.89 13.29
N ALA A 114 -4.03 -9.54 12.12
CA ALA A 114 -5.01 -9.54 11.03
C ALA A 114 -5.02 -10.92 10.32
N PRO A 115 -5.56 -11.98 10.98
CA PRO A 115 -5.50 -13.35 10.46
C PRO A 115 -6.15 -13.53 9.08
N GLU A 116 -7.15 -12.72 8.74
CA GLU A 116 -7.81 -12.71 7.43
C GLU A 116 -6.88 -12.33 6.29
N LEU A 117 -5.89 -11.45 6.53
CA LEU A 117 -4.89 -11.08 5.51
C LEU A 117 -3.91 -12.22 5.26
N VAL A 118 -3.61 -13.02 6.29
CA VAL A 118 -2.82 -14.25 6.11
C VAL A 118 -3.59 -15.28 5.31
N ALA A 119 -4.90 -15.45 5.58
CA ALA A 119 -5.74 -16.35 4.80
C ALA A 119 -5.81 -15.92 3.32
N GLU A 120 -5.89 -14.62 3.02
CA GLU A 120 -5.80 -14.12 1.65
C GLU A 120 -4.44 -14.40 1.00
N MET A 121 -3.32 -14.19 1.72
CA MET A 121 -1.98 -14.55 1.21
C MET A 121 -1.82 -16.05 0.94
N GLU A 122 -2.35 -16.91 1.82
CA GLU A 122 -2.40 -18.36 1.62
C GLU A 122 -3.15 -18.70 0.33
N GLY A 123 -4.32 -18.08 0.13
CA GLY A 123 -5.08 -18.21 -1.11
C GLY A 123 -4.26 -17.80 -2.33
N VAL A 124 -3.64 -16.61 -2.31
CA VAL A 124 -2.82 -16.13 -3.44
C VAL A 124 -1.70 -17.12 -3.77
N ALA A 125 -1.04 -17.66 -2.75
CA ALA A 125 0.02 -18.64 -2.92
C ALA A 125 -0.50 -19.94 -3.55
N GLU A 126 -1.62 -20.47 -3.07
CA GLU A 126 -2.30 -21.66 -3.61
C GLU A 126 -2.70 -21.46 -5.08
N GLY A 127 -3.40 -20.37 -5.38
CA GLY A 127 -3.86 -20.06 -6.72
C GLY A 127 -2.72 -19.83 -7.72
N ALA A 128 -1.62 -19.21 -7.28
CA ALA A 128 -0.45 -18.97 -8.12
C ALA A 128 0.49 -20.20 -8.21
N GLY A 129 0.28 -21.24 -7.40
CA GLY A 129 1.12 -22.43 -7.37
C GLY A 129 2.54 -22.17 -6.82
N VAL A 130 2.67 -21.24 -5.87
CA VAL A 130 3.96 -20.84 -5.25
C VAL A 130 3.91 -21.06 -3.74
N PRO A 131 5.07 -21.21 -3.05
CA PRO A 131 5.06 -21.33 -1.60
C PRO A 131 4.61 -20.02 -0.92
N LEU A 132 3.90 -20.13 0.21
CA LEU A 132 3.39 -18.97 0.98
C LEU A 132 4.47 -17.92 1.28
N TRP A 133 5.67 -18.37 1.64
CA TRP A 133 6.76 -17.46 2.01
C TRP A 133 7.13 -16.50 0.85
N MET A 134 6.87 -16.86 -0.41
CA MET A 134 7.11 -15.99 -1.57
C MET A 134 6.12 -14.83 -1.60
N ILE A 135 4.83 -15.11 -1.39
CA ILE A 135 3.79 -14.06 -1.31
C ILE A 135 3.99 -13.20 -0.07
N ALA A 136 4.32 -13.83 1.06
CA ALA A 136 4.67 -13.11 2.28
C ALA A 136 5.88 -12.20 2.08
N ALA A 137 6.92 -12.65 1.37
CA ALA A 137 8.10 -11.84 1.07
C ALA A 137 7.78 -10.63 0.17
N LEU A 138 6.88 -10.78 -0.80
CA LEU A 138 6.42 -9.65 -1.62
C LEU A 138 5.69 -8.60 -0.76
N ASN A 139 4.81 -9.04 0.16
CA ASN A 139 4.12 -8.14 1.08
C ASN A 139 5.05 -7.55 2.16
N ALA A 140 6.11 -8.27 2.54
CA ALA A 140 7.11 -7.90 3.54
C ALA A 140 8.40 -7.32 2.93
N ARG A 141 8.33 -6.81 1.69
CA ARG A 141 9.54 -6.40 0.97
C ARG A 141 10.27 -5.24 1.65
N THR A 142 9.54 -4.36 2.34
CA THR A 142 10.10 -3.21 3.04
C THR A 142 10.95 -3.68 4.21
N GLU A 143 10.42 -4.64 4.96
CA GLU A 143 11.03 -5.29 6.11
C GLU A 143 12.26 -6.12 5.69
N ILE A 144 12.17 -6.86 4.58
CA ILE A 144 13.29 -7.65 4.07
C ILE A 144 14.41 -6.74 3.56
N LEU A 145 14.10 -5.67 2.82
CA LEU A 145 15.08 -4.67 2.39
C LEU A 145 15.68 -3.92 3.57
N ALA A 146 14.93 -3.77 4.66
CA ALA A 146 15.45 -3.19 5.89
C ALA A 146 16.56 -4.04 6.49
N VAL A 147 16.34 -5.35 6.62
CA VAL A 147 17.36 -6.31 7.08
C VAL A 147 18.55 -6.36 6.13
N ALA A 148 18.30 -6.31 4.81
CA ALA A 148 19.35 -6.26 3.79
C ALA A 148 20.27 -5.03 3.90
N GLY A 149 19.84 -4.01 4.67
CA GLY A 149 20.54 -2.75 4.78
C GLY A 149 20.60 -2.01 3.45
N ALA A 150 19.53 -2.07 2.64
CA ALA A 150 19.57 -1.45 1.31
C ALA A 150 20.02 0.02 1.40
N PRO A 151 20.99 0.48 0.57
CA PRO A 151 21.06 1.88 0.23
C PRO A 151 19.70 2.18 -0.38
N ARG A 152 18.91 2.93 0.37
CA ARG A 152 17.48 2.73 0.34
C ARG A 152 16.82 3.73 -0.62
N SER A 153 17.61 4.51 -1.37
CA SER A 153 17.28 5.60 -2.32
C SER A 153 15.80 5.69 -2.71
N GLY A 154 14.94 6.30 -1.92
CA GLY A 154 13.49 6.38 -2.21
C GLY A 154 13.07 7.84 -2.40
N GLU A 155 12.37 8.15 -3.49
CA GLU A 155 12.06 9.54 -3.87
C GLU A 155 10.58 9.93 -3.75
N CYS A 156 9.71 9.05 -3.22
CA CYS A 156 8.28 9.30 -3.13
C CYS A 156 7.97 10.66 -2.50
N SER A 157 7.03 11.39 -3.08
CA SER A 157 6.65 12.71 -2.61
C SER A 157 5.14 12.83 -2.51
N THR A 158 4.65 13.31 -1.38
CA THR A 158 3.22 13.43 -1.06
C THR A 158 2.87 14.88 -0.77
N VAL A 159 1.75 15.34 -1.33
CA VAL A 159 1.16 16.66 -1.03
C VAL A 159 -0.34 16.48 -0.83
N VAL A 160 -0.88 17.07 0.23
CA VAL A 160 -2.31 17.11 0.53
C VAL A 160 -2.69 18.54 0.89
N HIS A 161 -3.86 18.97 0.46
CA HIS A 161 -4.50 20.19 0.95
C HIS A 161 -5.89 19.84 1.45
N THR A 162 -6.18 20.21 2.70
CA THR A 162 -7.54 20.18 3.24
C THR A 162 -8.12 21.59 3.20
N GLY A 163 -9.22 21.77 2.46
CA GLY A 163 -9.97 23.03 2.48
C GLY A 163 -10.94 23.12 3.67
N GLY A 164 -11.08 22.06 4.46
CA GLY A 164 -11.77 22.05 5.75
C GLY A 164 -10.81 22.41 6.89
N HIS A 165 -11.34 23.13 7.89
CA HIS A 165 -10.60 23.50 9.09
C HIS A 165 -9.95 22.26 9.73
N THR A 166 -8.64 22.32 9.92
CA THR A 166 -7.90 21.30 10.67
C THR A 166 -8.21 21.47 12.16
N VAL A 167 -8.48 20.37 12.85
CA VAL A 167 -8.52 20.37 14.32
C VAL A 167 -7.07 20.41 14.82
N ALA A 168 -6.41 21.55 14.66
CA ALA A 168 -5.16 21.82 15.35
C ALA A 168 -5.50 22.04 16.85
N GLY A 169 -5.14 21.09 17.71
CA GLY A 169 -5.00 21.35 19.14
C GLY A 169 -5.81 20.52 20.14
N HIS A 170 -6.55 19.48 19.74
CA HIS A 170 -7.15 18.56 20.73
C HIS A 170 -6.25 17.35 20.98
N THR A 171 -5.18 17.56 21.76
CA THR A 171 -4.62 16.45 22.56
C THR A 171 -5.60 16.23 23.72
N PRO A 172 -6.15 15.03 23.97
CA PRO A 172 -6.81 14.71 25.24
C PRO A 172 -5.74 14.55 26.34
N GLY A 173 -4.90 15.56 26.52
CA GLY A 173 -3.81 15.60 27.49
C GLY A 173 -4.04 16.75 28.44
N GLY A 174 -4.81 16.53 29.50
CA GLY A 174 -5.02 17.58 30.50
C GLY A 174 -6.13 17.39 31.53
N HIS A 175 -6.78 16.23 31.62
CA HIS A 175 -7.67 15.96 32.76
C HIS A 175 -6.89 15.28 33.88
N THR A 176 -6.15 16.07 34.67
CA THR A 176 -5.75 15.63 36.01
C THR A 176 -7.01 15.68 36.87
N MET A 177 -7.53 14.52 37.28
CA MET A 177 -8.47 14.47 38.42
C MET A 177 -7.66 14.74 39.70
N ALA A 178 -7.33 16.00 39.93
CA ALA A 178 -6.74 16.43 41.19
C ALA A 178 -7.35 17.80 41.54
N ASP A 179 -7.83 17.89 42.79
CA ASP A 179 -8.31 19.09 43.48
C ASP A 179 -9.82 19.37 43.52
N HIS A 180 -10.62 18.31 43.71
CA HIS A 180 -11.91 18.47 44.38
C HIS A 180 -11.92 17.75 45.73
N THR A 181 -11.51 18.47 46.78
CA THR A 181 -11.87 18.15 48.17
C THR A 181 -13.37 18.38 48.32
N PRO A 182 -14.20 17.36 48.63
CA PRO A 182 -15.62 17.60 48.85
C PRO A 182 -15.82 18.13 50.28
N GLY A 183 -15.49 19.40 50.48
CA GLY A 183 -15.70 20.13 51.72
C GLY A 183 -16.79 21.18 51.56
N GLY A 184 -18.02 20.85 51.95
CA GLY A 184 -18.97 21.86 52.41
C GLY A 184 -20.09 22.32 51.47
N HIS A 185 -20.63 21.46 50.59
CA HIS A 185 -21.86 21.78 49.86
C HIS A 185 -22.98 20.78 50.15
N THR A 186 -23.99 21.23 50.90
CA THR A 186 -25.27 20.55 51.02
C THR A 186 -26.04 20.69 49.71
N VAL A 187 -26.37 19.57 49.07
CA VAL A 187 -27.22 19.57 47.87
C VAL A 187 -28.67 19.83 48.28
N ALA A 188 -29.02 21.11 48.37
CA ALA A 188 -30.40 21.56 48.43
C ALA A 188 -30.68 22.39 47.17
N GLY A 189 -31.38 21.80 46.20
CA GLY A 189 -32.16 22.58 45.24
C GLY A 189 -31.60 22.78 43.82
N HIS A 190 -30.77 21.89 43.28
CA HIS A 190 -30.51 21.89 41.83
C HIS A 190 -30.97 20.57 41.18
N THR A 191 -32.10 20.63 40.50
CA THR A 191 -32.47 19.67 39.45
C THR A 191 -31.39 19.77 38.37
N LEU A 192 -30.73 18.65 38.05
CA LEU A 192 -29.89 18.50 36.85
C LEU A 192 -30.80 18.50 35.61
N GLY A 193 -31.36 19.65 35.30
CA GLY A 193 -32.01 19.95 34.02
C GLY A 193 -31.14 20.98 33.31
N GLY A 194 -30.31 20.54 32.36
CA GLY A 194 -29.55 21.48 31.53
C GLY A 194 -28.17 21.04 31.02
N HIS A 195 -27.75 19.79 31.22
CA HIS A 195 -26.55 19.26 30.55
C HIS A 195 -26.92 18.10 29.63
N THR A 196 -27.68 18.40 28.59
CA THR A 196 -27.48 17.69 27.33
C THR A 196 -26.21 18.26 26.71
N VAL A 197 -25.30 17.40 26.26
CA VAL A 197 -24.23 17.79 25.33
C VAL A 197 -24.88 18.01 23.96
N ASP A 198 -25.81 18.95 23.90
CA ASP A 198 -26.47 19.41 22.69
C ASP A 198 -26.13 20.89 22.57
N ARG A 199 -25.58 21.26 21.41
CA ARG A 199 -25.25 22.62 20.94
C ARG A 199 -23.79 23.09 21.12
N HIS A 200 -22.82 22.29 20.70
CA HIS A 200 -21.88 22.86 19.73
C HIS A 200 -22.66 23.08 18.44
N ALA A 201 -23.25 24.28 18.30
CA ALA A 201 -23.81 24.71 17.05
C ALA A 201 -22.66 24.88 16.06
N LEU A 202 -22.56 23.96 15.12
CA LEU A 202 -21.80 24.02 13.87
C LEU A 202 -22.35 25.16 12.97
N GLY A 203 -22.34 26.38 13.50
CA GLY A 203 -23.21 27.49 13.06
C GLY A 203 -22.56 28.52 12.14
N GLU A 204 -21.27 28.40 11.83
CA GLU A 204 -20.57 29.26 10.85
C GLU A 204 -19.59 28.44 10.00
N HIS A 205 -20.03 27.26 9.53
CA HIS A 205 -19.25 26.45 8.60
C HIS A 205 -19.66 26.79 7.18
N THR A 206 -18.94 27.75 6.60
CA THR A 206 -18.87 27.86 5.15
C THR A 206 -18.37 26.51 4.62
N PRO A 207 -18.96 25.91 3.56
CA PRO A 207 -18.43 24.69 2.97
C PRO A 207 -16.96 24.92 2.61
N GLY A 208 -16.06 24.31 3.40
CA GLY A 208 -14.62 24.38 3.19
C GLY A 208 -14.27 23.71 1.87
N GLY A 209 -13.18 24.15 1.24
CA GLY A 209 -12.73 23.62 -0.06
C GLY A 209 -12.55 22.09 -0.05
N GLN A 210 -12.66 21.48 -1.22
CA GLN A 210 -12.50 20.03 -1.39
C GLN A 210 -11.10 19.58 -0.95
N THR A 211 -11.02 18.56 -0.09
CA THR A 211 -9.74 17.93 0.25
C THR A 211 -9.24 17.08 -0.91
N TRP A 212 -7.95 17.22 -1.25
CA TRP A 212 -7.25 16.44 -2.26
C TRP A 212 -5.87 16.03 -1.76
N GLY A 213 -5.48 14.79 -2.03
CA GLY A 213 -4.12 14.30 -1.78
C GLY A 213 -3.50 13.72 -3.04
N GLY A 214 -2.21 13.91 -3.25
CA GLY A 214 -1.50 13.33 -4.39
C GLY A 214 -0.10 12.88 -4.04
N GLN A 215 0.40 11.94 -4.83
CA GLN A 215 1.70 11.33 -4.59
C GLN A 215 2.38 10.90 -5.90
N THR A 216 3.70 11.09 -5.97
CA THR A 216 4.59 10.32 -6.85
C THR A 216 5.02 9.04 -6.13
N TRP A 217 4.81 7.89 -6.78
CA TRP A 217 5.39 6.64 -6.32
C TRP A 217 6.65 6.31 -7.13
N ASP A 218 7.78 6.50 -6.47
CA ASP A 218 9.11 6.30 -7.04
C ASP A 218 9.67 4.93 -6.66
N TRP A 219 10.11 4.16 -7.65
CA TRP A 219 10.66 2.82 -7.45
C TRP A 219 11.59 2.42 -8.59
N HIS A 220 12.16 1.21 -8.53
CA HIS A 220 13.06 0.72 -9.56
C HIS A 220 12.37 0.56 -10.92
N GLN A 221 12.97 1.11 -11.97
CA GLN A 221 12.46 1.06 -13.35
C GLN A 221 12.25 -0.38 -13.84
N GLU A 222 13.04 -1.33 -13.37
CA GLU A 222 12.90 -2.76 -13.68
C GLU A 222 11.56 -3.34 -13.20
N LEU A 223 10.95 -2.75 -12.16
CA LEU A 223 9.64 -3.11 -11.62
C LEU A 223 8.49 -2.31 -12.26
N ALA A 224 8.77 -1.50 -13.28
CA ALA A 224 7.74 -0.75 -14.01
C ALA A 224 6.65 -1.65 -14.58
N GLY A 225 6.93 -2.93 -14.90
CA GLY A 225 5.94 -3.90 -15.37
C GLY A 225 5.25 -4.72 -14.26
N ALA A 226 5.64 -4.54 -12.99
CA ALA A 226 5.24 -5.40 -11.88
C ALA A 226 4.06 -4.87 -11.05
N TRP A 227 3.36 -3.84 -11.54
CA TRP A 227 2.23 -3.22 -10.84
C TRP A 227 0.98 -3.08 -11.70
N HIS A 228 -0.17 -3.06 -11.04
CA HIS A 228 -1.50 -3.00 -11.62
C HIS A 228 -2.44 -2.13 -10.78
N THR A 229 -3.58 -1.78 -11.37
CA THR A 229 -4.71 -1.20 -10.63
C THR A 229 -5.63 -2.32 -10.13
N GLN A 230 -6.39 -2.08 -9.07
CA GLN A 230 -7.33 -3.07 -8.54
C GLN A 230 -8.59 -2.43 -7.97
N SER A 231 -9.66 -3.21 -7.93
CA SER A 231 -10.86 -2.95 -7.14
C SER A 231 -11.18 -4.22 -6.36
N VAL A 232 -11.35 -4.09 -5.05
CA VAL A 232 -11.53 -5.21 -4.13
C VAL A 232 -12.89 -5.10 -3.46
N ARG A 233 -13.66 -6.20 -3.46
CA ARG A 233 -14.93 -6.37 -2.72
C ARG A 233 -14.87 -7.62 -1.86
N GLY A 234 -15.63 -7.63 -0.77
CA GLY A 234 -15.77 -8.76 0.13
C GLY A 234 -14.98 -8.66 1.44
N ASP A 235 -14.32 -7.53 1.69
CA ASP A 235 -13.97 -7.14 3.06
C ASP A 235 -15.14 -6.41 3.73
N ALA A 236 -14.89 -5.83 4.91
CA ALA A 236 -15.84 -4.93 5.57
C ALA A 236 -16.14 -3.70 4.70
N LEU A 237 -15.14 -3.18 3.98
CA LEU A 237 -15.28 -2.10 3.02
C LEU A 237 -14.65 -2.45 1.67
N GLY A 238 -15.30 -2.05 0.59
CA GLY A 238 -14.76 -2.14 -0.76
C GLY A 238 -13.78 -1.00 -1.02
N PHE A 239 -12.70 -1.28 -1.75
CA PHE A 239 -11.70 -0.26 -2.06
C PHE A 239 -11.11 -0.42 -3.45
N THR A 240 -10.48 0.64 -3.95
CA THR A 240 -9.72 0.64 -5.19
C THR A 240 -8.35 1.24 -4.98
N GLY A 241 -7.39 0.88 -5.83
CA GLY A 241 -6.03 1.35 -5.65
C GLY A 241 -5.05 0.84 -6.70
N ILE A 242 -3.79 1.17 -6.49
CA ILE A 242 -2.65 0.57 -7.18
C ILE A 242 -1.92 -0.36 -6.21
N THR A 243 -1.39 -1.46 -6.73
CA THR A 243 -0.51 -2.36 -5.97
C THR A 243 0.39 -3.13 -6.94
N GLU A 244 1.34 -3.88 -6.39
CA GLU A 244 2.20 -4.78 -7.16
C GLU A 244 1.67 -6.20 -7.14
N TYR A 245 2.01 -6.98 -8.16
CA TYR A 245 1.57 -8.37 -8.25
C TYR A 245 2.06 -9.17 -7.03
N GLY A 246 1.11 -9.84 -6.37
CA GLY A 246 1.34 -10.57 -5.11
C GLY A 246 1.16 -9.74 -3.84
N ILE A 247 1.10 -8.41 -3.92
CA ILE A 247 0.90 -7.52 -2.75
C ILE A 247 -0.58 -7.15 -2.60
N LEU A 248 -1.15 -7.41 -1.43
CA LEU A 248 -2.60 -7.33 -1.25
C LEU A 248 -3.17 -5.91 -1.35
N GLY A 249 -2.44 -4.90 -0.84
CA GLY A 249 -2.85 -3.49 -0.86
C GLY A 249 -1.65 -2.56 -0.71
N LYS A 250 -1.87 -1.28 -1.08
CA LYS A 250 -0.84 -0.24 -1.07
C LYS A 250 -1.49 1.15 -1.05
N ILE A 251 -1.54 1.87 -2.18
CA ILE A 251 -2.14 3.20 -2.30
C ILE A 251 -3.56 3.07 -2.83
N GLY A 252 -4.52 3.74 -2.23
CA GLY A 252 -5.92 3.56 -2.59
C GLY A 252 -6.90 4.47 -1.88
N VAL A 253 -8.18 4.23 -2.13
CA VAL A 253 -9.32 4.84 -1.43
C VAL A 253 -10.42 3.80 -1.28
N ASN A 254 -11.11 3.81 -0.13
CA ASN A 254 -12.22 2.92 0.14
C ASN A 254 -13.60 3.57 -0.03
N GLU A 255 -14.66 2.78 0.06
CA GLU A 255 -16.03 3.23 -0.17
C GLU A 255 -16.57 4.20 0.91
N ALA A 256 -15.85 4.35 2.02
CA ALA A 256 -16.11 5.35 3.06
C ALA A 256 -15.36 6.67 2.81
N GLY A 257 -14.56 6.77 1.73
CA GLY A 257 -13.79 7.97 1.41
C GLY A 257 -12.46 8.08 2.17
N VAL A 258 -12.00 7.01 2.81
CA VAL A 258 -10.68 6.97 3.45
C VAL A 258 -9.62 6.66 2.41
N GLY A 259 -8.82 7.66 2.09
CA GLY A 259 -7.66 7.58 1.22
C GLY A 259 -6.37 7.23 1.96
N VAL A 260 -5.49 6.49 1.30
CA VAL A 260 -4.19 6.05 1.81
C VAL A 260 -3.11 6.39 0.79
N LEU A 261 -2.16 7.24 1.18
CA LEU A 261 -0.89 7.50 0.46
C LEU A 261 0.28 6.97 1.30
N PHE A 262 1.43 6.74 0.68
CA PHE A 262 2.47 5.89 1.27
C PHE A 262 3.90 6.33 0.90
N ASN A 263 4.75 6.68 1.87
CA ASN A 263 6.18 6.92 1.61
C ASN A 263 7.02 6.05 2.54
N ILE A 264 8.08 5.46 1.99
CA ILE A 264 9.02 4.68 2.79
C ILE A 264 9.92 5.59 3.63
N LEU A 265 10.15 5.23 4.89
CA LEU A 265 11.11 5.88 5.79
C LEU A 265 12.25 4.90 6.11
N GLY A 266 13.10 5.23 7.07
CA GLY A 266 14.18 4.33 7.46
C GLY A 266 14.77 4.67 8.81
N HIS A 267 14.60 3.80 9.79
CA HIS A 267 15.15 3.96 11.12
C HIS A 267 16.25 2.92 11.38
N GLU A 268 17.20 3.21 12.28
CA GLU A 268 18.25 2.26 12.67
C GLU A 268 17.72 1.00 13.36
N ASP A 269 16.53 1.10 13.97
CA ASP A 269 15.83 -0.03 14.58
C ASP A 269 15.02 -0.86 13.58
N ASP A 270 14.98 -0.47 12.30
CA ASP A 270 14.23 -1.22 11.30
C ASP A 270 14.78 -2.65 11.13
N GLY A 271 13.86 -3.60 11.01
CA GLY A 271 14.15 -4.99 10.74
C GLY A 271 12.93 -5.74 10.24
N ALA A 272 12.89 -7.02 10.59
CA ALA A 272 11.81 -7.93 10.22
C ALA A 272 11.10 -8.49 11.46
N GLY A 273 10.01 -9.21 11.23
CA GLY A 273 9.26 -9.90 12.29
C GLY A 273 8.06 -9.14 12.83
N GLY A 274 7.82 -7.91 12.38
CA GLY A 274 6.57 -7.18 12.59
C GLY A 274 5.57 -7.42 11.47
N VAL A 275 4.42 -6.74 11.56
CA VAL A 275 3.42 -6.71 10.50
C VAL A 275 3.95 -5.87 9.33
N PRO A 276 3.93 -6.40 8.09
CA PRO A 276 4.33 -5.64 6.93
C PRO A 276 3.52 -4.37 6.72
N VAL A 277 4.21 -3.27 6.43
CA VAL A 277 3.60 -1.95 6.22
C VAL A 277 2.53 -1.94 5.10
N HIS A 278 2.69 -2.78 4.07
CA HIS A 278 1.67 -2.96 3.01
C HIS A 278 0.40 -3.64 3.54
N LEU A 279 0.52 -4.55 4.51
CA LEU A 279 -0.63 -5.20 5.14
C LEU A 279 -1.34 -4.25 6.13
N VAL A 280 -0.62 -3.30 6.72
CA VAL A 280 -1.22 -2.22 7.50
C VAL A 280 -2.08 -1.33 6.59
N ALA A 281 -1.52 -0.83 5.48
CA ALA A 281 -2.26 -0.06 4.49
C ALA A 281 -3.48 -0.82 3.94
N ARG A 282 -3.32 -2.12 3.68
CA ARG A 282 -4.40 -3.01 3.23
C ARG A 282 -5.52 -3.14 4.26
N ARG A 283 -5.20 -3.20 5.55
CA ARG A 283 -6.19 -3.26 6.64
C ARG A 283 -6.98 -1.97 6.75
N VAL A 284 -6.31 -0.81 6.63
CA VAL A 284 -7.00 0.50 6.58
C VAL A 284 -7.97 0.53 5.40
N LEU A 285 -7.51 0.22 4.19
CA LEU A 285 -8.34 0.25 2.99
C LEU A 285 -9.55 -0.69 3.08
N GLY A 286 -9.38 -1.91 3.60
CA GLY A 286 -10.46 -2.90 3.69
C GLY A 286 -11.37 -2.78 4.91
N GLY A 287 -11.07 -1.88 5.86
CA GLY A 287 -11.73 -1.92 7.18
C GLY A 287 -12.03 -0.59 7.85
N ALA A 288 -11.33 0.51 7.54
CA ALA A 288 -11.54 1.79 8.21
C ALA A 288 -12.72 2.57 7.60
N ALA A 289 -13.80 2.76 8.35
CA ALA A 289 -14.97 3.53 7.93
C ALA A 289 -14.85 5.03 8.24
N SER A 290 -13.79 5.46 8.91
CA SER A 290 -13.55 6.86 9.26
C SER A 290 -12.06 7.17 9.43
N PHE A 291 -11.73 8.47 9.49
CA PHE A 291 -10.40 8.93 9.86
C PHE A 291 -9.95 8.34 11.21
N ALA A 292 -10.80 8.41 12.24
CA ALA A 292 -10.49 7.92 13.58
C ALA A 292 -10.17 6.41 13.60
N GLU A 293 -10.93 5.61 12.86
CA GLU A 293 -10.65 4.17 12.74
C GLU A 293 -9.35 3.90 11.98
N ALA A 294 -9.05 4.67 10.93
CA ALA A 294 -7.77 4.57 10.23
C ALA A 294 -6.60 4.87 11.17
N MET A 295 -6.69 5.95 11.96
CA MET A 295 -5.68 6.31 12.95
C MET A 295 -5.52 5.24 14.03
N SER A 296 -6.61 4.62 14.50
CA SER A 296 -6.55 3.50 15.45
C SER A 296 -5.81 2.30 14.87
N ILE A 297 -6.12 1.91 13.62
CA ILE A 297 -5.44 0.79 12.94
C ILE A 297 -3.94 1.07 12.82
N LEU A 298 -3.55 2.31 12.48
CA LEU A 298 -2.16 2.70 12.34
C LEU A 298 -1.42 2.72 13.70
N GLY A 299 -2.06 3.23 14.76
CA GLY A 299 -1.49 3.26 16.10
C GLY A 299 -1.30 1.88 16.73
N ASP A 300 -2.17 0.93 16.40
CA ASP A 300 -2.13 -0.43 16.94
C ASP A 300 -1.25 -1.40 16.12
N ALA A 301 -0.69 -0.96 14.99
CA ALA A 301 0.06 -1.82 14.09
C ALA A 301 1.47 -2.13 14.64
N PRO A 302 1.83 -3.41 14.92
CA PRO A 302 3.15 -3.77 15.41
C PRO A 302 4.13 -3.91 14.24
N VAL A 303 4.51 -2.79 13.62
CA VAL A 303 5.44 -2.75 12.49
C VAL A 303 6.88 -3.01 12.94
N SER A 304 7.70 -3.56 12.04
CA SER A 304 9.15 -3.68 12.25
C SER A 304 9.97 -2.86 11.28
N ALA A 305 9.35 -2.14 10.35
CA ALA A 305 10.03 -1.29 9.40
C ALA A 305 9.33 0.06 9.29
N SER A 306 10.13 1.10 9.08
CA SER A 306 9.63 2.47 9.09
C SER A 306 8.97 2.88 7.78
N THR A 307 7.84 3.55 7.89
CA THR A 307 7.07 4.11 6.78
C THR A 307 6.25 5.28 7.27
N VAL A 308 5.78 6.13 6.37
CA VAL A 308 4.64 7.00 6.64
C VAL A 308 3.44 6.54 5.84
N ILE A 309 2.29 6.52 6.50
CA ILE A 309 0.99 6.34 5.86
C ILE A 309 0.19 7.63 6.04
N THR A 310 -0.14 8.31 4.95
CA THR A 310 -0.96 9.51 4.97
C THR A 310 -2.42 9.14 4.75
N ILE A 311 -3.26 9.50 5.71
CA ILE A 311 -4.70 9.34 5.65
C ILE A 311 -5.33 10.63 5.15
N VAL A 312 -6.22 10.49 4.17
CA VAL A 312 -6.93 11.60 3.53
C VAL A 312 -8.42 11.28 3.51
N THR A 313 -9.22 12.01 4.29
CA THR A 313 -10.70 11.99 4.21
C THR A 313 -11.21 13.32 3.66
N GLU A 314 -12.53 13.47 3.54
CA GLU A 314 -13.14 14.71 3.04
C GLU A 314 -12.77 15.94 3.90
N ASP A 315 -12.58 15.73 5.20
CA ASP A 315 -12.48 16.76 6.23
C ASP A 315 -11.25 16.65 7.14
N GLN A 316 -10.51 15.54 7.10
CA GLN A 316 -9.35 15.30 7.97
C GLN A 316 -8.17 14.71 7.18
N VAL A 317 -6.98 15.17 7.55
CA VAL A 317 -5.72 14.73 6.96
C VAL A 317 -4.69 14.57 8.06
N ALA A 318 -3.90 13.50 7.99
CA ALA A 318 -2.68 13.37 8.77
C ALA A 318 -1.73 12.37 8.11
N SER A 319 -0.44 12.56 8.34
CA SER A 319 0.59 11.56 8.10
C SER A 319 0.90 10.84 9.40
N VAL A 320 0.93 9.50 9.38
CA VAL A 320 1.36 8.71 10.53
C VAL A 320 2.70 8.07 10.20
N GLU A 321 3.74 8.58 10.86
CA GLU A 321 5.09 8.04 10.82
C GLU A 321 5.14 6.81 11.73
N LEU A 322 5.21 5.64 11.10
CA LEU A 322 5.32 4.34 11.73
C LEU A 322 6.79 3.94 11.79
N SER A 323 7.20 3.41 12.93
CA SER A 323 8.53 2.82 13.15
C SER A 323 8.44 1.75 14.25
N PRO A 324 9.50 0.94 14.44
CA PRO A 324 9.58 0.04 15.61
C PRO A 324 9.48 0.78 16.96
N ALA A 325 9.83 2.07 17.00
CA ALA A 325 9.73 2.91 18.20
C ALA A 325 8.31 3.41 18.49
N GLY A 326 7.38 3.25 17.54
CA GLY A 326 5.98 3.64 17.68
C GLY A 326 5.45 4.42 16.47
N ALA A 327 4.20 4.88 16.61
CA ALA A 327 3.49 5.67 15.62
C ALA A 327 3.39 7.13 16.08
N VAL A 328 3.77 8.07 15.22
CA VAL A 328 3.68 9.51 15.48
C VAL A 328 2.85 10.18 14.40
N THR A 329 1.96 11.09 14.81
CA THR A 329 1.04 11.79 13.90
C THR A 329 1.58 13.16 13.55
N VAL A 330 1.76 13.42 12.26
CA VAL A 330 2.09 14.71 11.69
C VAL A 330 0.83 15.32 11.08
N PRO A 331 0.29 16.42 11.65
CA PRO A 331 -0.86 17.11 11.10
C PRO A 331 -0.48 17.99 9.90
N PRO A 332 -1.45 18.41 9.07
CA PRO A 332 -1.26 19.55 8.19
C PRO A 332 -0.91 20.83 8.97
N ASP A 333 -0.31 21.80 8.29
CA ASP A 333 -0.05 23.13 8.83
C ASP A 333 -1.33 23.98 8.97
N GLU A 334 -1.15 25.23 9.44
CA GLU A 334 -2.24 26.18 9.68
C GLU A 334 -2.98 26.60 8.40
N GLU A 335 -2.34 26.45 7.24
CA GLU A 335 -2.92 26.75 5.93
C GLU A 335 -3.59 25.51 5.29
N GLY A 336 -3.60 24.37 6.01
CA GLY A 336 -4.22 23.13 5.57
C GLY A 336 -3.36 22.29 4.64
N TRP A 337 -2.08 22.60 4.48
CA TRP A 337 -1.15 21.81 3.67
C TRP A 337 -0.45 20.74 4.50
N LEU A 338 -0.31 19.55 3.91
CA LEU A 338 0.57 18.51 4.40
C LEU A 338 1.49 18.09 3.27
N VAL A 339 2.80 18.18 3.48
CA VAL A 339 3.81 17.71 2.53
C VAL A 339 4.70 16.69 3.23
N HIS A 340 4.96 15.56 2.58
CA HIS A 340 5.85 14.54 3.11
C HIS A 340 6.72 13.93 2.01
N THR A 341 7.99 13.69 2.34
CA THR A 341 8.93 12.97 1.48
C THR A 341 9.36 11.66 2.13
N ASN A 342 10.65 11.40 2.33
CA ASN A 342 11.15 10.10 2.81
C ASN A 342 11.95 10.19 4.12
N HIS A 343 11.79 11.23 4.92
CA HIS A 343 12.42 11.37 6.23
C HIS A 343 11.36 11.65 7.31
N PHE A 344 11.67 11.33 8.57
CA PHE A 344 10.80 11.73 9.68
C PHE A 344 10.79 13.25 9.84
N LEU A 345 9.59 13.82 9.92
CA LEU A 345 9.31 15.20 10.24
C LEU A 345 9.19 15.40 11.75
N ASP A 346 8.69 14.40 12.49
CA ASP A 346 8.63 14.51 13.94
C ASP A 346 10.01 14.29 14.59
N PRO A 347 10.42 15.16 15.54
CA PRO A 347 11.72 15.03 16.19
C PRO A 347 11.92 13.74 17.01
N LEU A 348 10.83 13.11 17.49
CA LEU A 348 10.89 11.93 18.34
C LEU A 348 11.51 10.72 17.61
N PRO A 349 10.97 10.25 16.46
CA PRO A 349 11.59 9.18 15.69
C PRO A 349 12.83 9.64 14.88
N ALA A 350 13.03 10.95 14.68
CA ALA A 350 14.17 11.47 13.91
C ALA A 350 15.55 11.14 14.51
N GLY A 351 15.62 10.76 15.79
CA GLY A 351 16.86 10.40 16.49
C GLY A 351 17.64 9.25 15.84
N GLY A 352 16.95 8.25 15.28
CA GLY A 352 17.56 7.10 14.58
C GLY A 352 17.32 7.12 13.06
N GLU A 353 16.93 8.27 12.51
CA GLU A 353 16.64 8.42 11.09
C GLU A 353 17.85 8.13 10.19
N LEU A 354 17.65 7.28 9.19
CA LEU A 354 18.66 6.87 8.22
C LEU A 354 18.46 7.51 6.86
N ARG A 355 17.23 7.70 6.36
CA ARG A 355 17.01 8.19 4.98
C ARG A 355 17.50 9.61 4.83
N GLY A 356 17.07 10.54 5.68
CA GLY A 356 17.54 11.92 5.64
C GLY A 356 19.06 12.04 5.72
N ARG A 357 19.74 11.15 6.47
CA ARG A 357 21.20 11.12 6.57
C ARG A 357 21.89 10.57 5.31
N LEU A 358 21.29 9.58 4.65
CA LEU A 358 21.87 8.87 3.50
C LEU A 358 21.41 9.43 2.14
N GLU A 359 20.27 10.12 2.11
CA GLU A 359 19.54 10.62 0.93
C GLU A 359 19.05 12.05 1.23
N PRO A 360 19.97 13.03 1.40
CA PRO A 360 19.63 14.40 1.82
C PRO A 360 18.68 15.11 0.84
N GLU A 361 18.56 14.63 -0.40
CA GLU A 361 17.63 15.14 -1.43
C GLU A 361 16.15 15.08 -0.97
N THR A 362 15.82 14.22 -0.01
CA THR A 362 14.51 14.18 0.65
C THR A 362 14.10 15.52 1.27
N TYR A 363 15.08 16.27 1.81
CA TYR A 363 14.85 17.59 2.41
C TYR A 363 14.66 18.66 1.34
N ASP A 364 15.40 18.57 0.24
CA ASP A 364 15.24 19.50 -0.89
C ASP A 364 13.87 19.35 -1.55
N ARG A 365 13.41 18.11 -1.76
CA ARG A 365 12.05 17.83 -2.26
C ARG A 365 10.99 18.40 -1.32
N LEU A 366 11.13 18.20 -0.01
CA LEU A 366 10.19 18.73 0.99
C LEU A 366 10.13 20.26 0.92
N ARG A 367 11.28 20.92 0.91
CA ARG A 367 11.40 22.39 0.86
C ARG A 367 10.76 22.96 -0.42
N VAL A 368 11.07 22.38 -1.58
CA VAL A 368 10.53 22.85 -2.86
C VAL A 368 9.01 22.63 -2.93
N LEU A 369 8.52 21.47 -2.51
CA LEU A 369 7.08 21.20 -2.49
C LEU A 369 6.34 22.07 -1.49
N GLY A 370 6.89 22.29 -0.30
CA GLY A 370 6.33 23.22 0.69
C GLY A 370 6.20 24.63 0.11
N THR A 371 7.26 25.14 -0.54
CA THR A 371 7.22 26.46 -1.19
C THR A 371 6.13 26.52 -2.27
N ARG A 372 6.09 25.54 -3.18
CA ARG A 372 5.11 25.49 -4.27
C ARG A 372 3.67 25.34 -3.77
N ALA A 373 3.47 24.61 -2.67
CA ALA A 373 2.16 24.43 -2.04
C ALA A 373 1.62 25.76 -1.51
N HIS A 374 2.44 26.50 -0.75
CA HIS A 374 2.05 27.79 -0.16
C HIS A 374 1.91 28.92 -1.19
N GLU A 375 2.46 28.77 -2.39
CA GLU A 375 2.21 29.69 -3.53
C GLU A 375 0.82 29.46 -4.17
N ARG A 376 0.06 28.45 -3.75
CA ARG A 376 -1.27 28.12 -4.28
C ARG A 376 -2.38 28.39 -3.27
N HIS A 377 -3.59 28.57 -3.79
CA HIS A 377 -4.82 28.75 -3.00
C HIS A 377 -5.69 27.47 -3.01
N GLY A 378 -5.08 26.34 -2.65
CA GLY A 378 -5.73 25.02 -2.61
C GLY A 378 -5.56 24.17 -3.87
N LEU A 379 -6.38 23.11 -3.94
CA LEU A 379 -6.37 22.10 -5.00
C LEU A 379 -7.79 21.83 -5.52
N ASP A 380 -7.98 21.90 -6.83
CA ASP A 380 -9.28 21.63 -7.48
C ASP A 380 -9.33 20.25 -8.16
N GLY A 381 -8.20 19.57 -8.27
CA GLY A 381 -8.15 18.20 -8.78
C GLY A 381 -6.77 17.66 -9.14
N ALA A 382 -6.76 16.49 -9.77
CA ALA A 382 -5.55 15.75 -10.14
C ALA A 382 -4.55 16.57 -11.00
N GLY A 383 -5.04 17.52 -11.82
CA GLY A 383 -4.17 18.40 -12.61
C GLY A 383 -3.31 19.33 -11.77
N ASP A 384 -3.84 19.86 -10.67
CA ASP A 384 -3.11 20.75 -9.77
C ASP A 384 -2.03 20.00 -8.99
N LEU A 385 -2.37 18.79 -8.53
CA LEU A 385 -1.41 17.86 -7.92
C LEU A 385 -0.29 17.51 -8.90
N ALA A 386 -0.61 17.22 -10.17
CA ALA A 386 0.40 16.98 -11.20
C ALA A 386 1.34 18.18 -11.36
N ALA A 387 0.79 19.39 -11.41
CA ALA A 387 1.57 20.61 -11.54
C ALA A 387 2.48 20.86 -10.32
N LEU A 388 2.01 20.58 -9.11
CA LEU A 388 2.83 20.68 -7.89
C LEU A 388 3.99 19.68 -7.90
N LEU A 389 3.70 18.42 -8.22
CA LEU A 389 4.65 17.30 -8.18
C LEU A 389 5.60 17.27 -9.39
N SER A 390 5.34 18.06 -10.43
CA SER A 390 6.22 18.17 -11.61
C SER A 390 7.42 19.07 -11.34
N VAL A 391 8.35 18.60 -10.51
CA VAL A 391 9.63 19.27 -10.24
C VAL A 391 10.78 18.35 -10.65
N HIS A 392 11.71 18.91 -11.42
CA HIS A 392 12.94 18.26 -11.88
C HIS A 392 14.16 18.97 -11.29
N PRO A 393 15.40 18.45 -11.45
CA PRO A 393 16.60 19.07 -10.89
C PRO A 393 16.75 20.57 -11.14
N ASP A 394 16.37 21.08 -12.32
CA ASP A 394 16.40 22.51 -12.64
C ASP A 394 15.43 23.37 -11.79
N GLY A 395 14.41 22.74 -11.20
CA GLY A 395 13.48 23.31 -10.23
C GLY A 395 13.96 23.23 -8.78
N GLY A 396 15.19 22.77 -8.55
CA GLY A 396 15.83 22.73 -7.23
C GLY A 396 15.66 21.43 -6.43
N ALA A 397 14.93 20.44 -6.98
CA ALA A 397 14.81 19.08 -6.45
C ALA A 397 14.19 18.13 -7.50
N GLU A 398 14.54 16.85 -7.50
CA GLU A 398 13.90 15.86 -8.38
C GLU A 398 12.70 15.20 -7.69
N VAL A 399 11.51 15.82 -7.79
CA VAL A 399 10.26 15.22 -7.29
C VAL A 399 9.67 14.24 -8.31
N CYS A 400 9.72 14.61 -9.58
CA CYS A 400 9.41 13.72 -10.70
C CYS A 400 10.68 13.01 -11.11
N CYS A 401 10.90 11.81 -10.58
CA CYS A 401 12.08 10.98 -10.80
C CYS A 401 12.13 10.37 -12.21
N HIS A 402 13.26 10.49 -12.90
CA HIS A 402 13.51 9.85 -14.19
C HIS A 402 14.66 8.86 -14.14
N PRO A 403 14.52 7.67 -14.75
CA PRO A 403 15.57 6.67 -14.69
C PRO A 403 16.79 7.15 -15.48
N PRO A 404 18.00 7.01 -14.91
CA PRO A 404 19.21 7.30 -15.66
C PRO A 404 19.29 6.38 -16.89
N ALA A 405 19.87 6.91 -17.96
CA ALA A 405 19.99 6.21 -19.25
C ALA A 405 20.75 4.88 -19.14
N THR A 406 21.65 4.78 -18.16
CA THR A 406 22.43 3.58 -17.83
C THR A 406 22.33 3.28 -16.35
N GLY A 407 22.46 2.01 -15.97
CA GLY A 407 22.51 1.58 -14.57
C GLY A 407 22.15 0.11 -14.45
N ARG A 408 22.08 -0.38 -13.21
CA ARG A 408 21.63 -1.73 -12.86
C ARG A 408 20.44 -1.69 -11.92
N LEU A 409 19.78 -2.83 -11.71
CA LEU A 409 18.78 -2.99 -10.65
C LEU A 409 19.34 -2.45 -9.32
N GLY A 410 18.52 -1.70 -8.58
CA GLY A 410 18.95 -1.00 -7.37
C GLY A 410 19.37 0.46 -7.60
N THR A 411 19.71 0.85 -8.83
CA THR A 411 20.27 2.20 -9.14
C THR A 411 19.44 3.02 -10.12
N ARG A 412 18.44 2.42 -10.77
CA ARG A 412 17.60 3.09 -11.79
C ARG A 412 16.22 3.39 -11.23
N TRP A 413 16.08 4.52 -10.57
CA TRP A 413 14.82 4.97 -9.96
C TRP A 413 13.97 5.75 -10.96
N ALA A 414 12.66 5.65 -10.83
CA ALA A 414 11.72 6.37 -11.68
C ALA A 414 10.39 6.56 -10.94
N THR A 415 9.67 7.65 -11.26
CA THR A 415 8.26 7.76 -10.91
C THR A 415 7.46 6.78 -11.75
N LEU A 416 7.05 5.67 -11.13
CA LEU A 416 6.30 4.61 -11.81
C LEU A 416 4.81 4.92 -11.89
N ALA A 417 4.28 5.67 -10.92
CA ALA A 417 2.89 6.11 -10.92
C ALA A 417 2.76 7.48 -10.26
N THR A 418 1.81 8.27 -10.76
CA THR A 418 1.33 9.48 -10.09
C THR A 418 -0.13 9.27 -9.75
N VAL A 419 -0.51 9.55 -8.50
CA VAL A 419 -1.88 9.35 -8.03
C VAL A 419 -2.46 10.63 -7.44
N ALA A 420 -3.78 10.75 -7.51
CA ALA A 420 -4.56 11.76 -6.82
C ALA A 420 -5.81 11.14 -6.19
N VAL A 421 -5.98 11.33 -4.89
CA VAL A 421 -7.12 10.89 -4.09
C VAL A 421 -8.14 12.02 -3.98
N ASP A 422 -9.37 11.70 -4.36
CA ASP A 422 -10.58 12.50 -4.15
C ASP A 422 -11.47 11.74 -3.15
N PRO A 423 -11.39 12.07 -1.85
CA PRO A 423 -12.13 11.36 -0.82
C PRO A 423 -13.65 11.56 -0.95
N ALA A 424 -14.13 12.75 -1.31
CA ALA A 424 -15.57 13.02 -1.48
C ALA A 424 -16.17 12.22 -2.64
N ALA A 425 -15.45 12.13 -3.77
CA ALA A 425 -15.88 11.28 -4.88
C ALA A 425 -15.52 9.80 -4.68
N ARG A 426 -14.84 9.44 -3.57
CA ARG A 426 -14.34 8.10 -3.26
C ARG A 426 -13.54 7.52 -4.42
N ARG A 427 -12.67 8.36 -4.99
CA ARG A 427 -12.02 8.10 -6.27
C ARG A 427 -10.52 8.28 -6.18
N LEU A 428 -9.80 7.33 -6.76
CA LEU A 428 -8.37 7.44 -7.04
C LEU A 428 -8.18 7.73 -8.52
N HIS A 429 -7.52 8.82 -8.86
CA HIS A 429 -7.03 9.10 -10.19
C HIS A 429 -5.61 8.56 -10.31
N VAL A 430 -5.36 7.72 -11.31
CA VAL A 430 -4.05 7.08 -11.52
C VAL A 430 -3.49 7.48 -12.87
N HIS A 431 -2.25 7.95 -12.89
CA HIS A 431 -1.46 8.18 -14.09
C HIS A 431 -0.25 7.23 -14.08
N ASP A 432 0.00 6.59 -15.22
CA ASP A 432 1.13 5.67 -15.41
C ASP A 432 2.39 6.48 -15.77
N GLY A 433 3.35 6.51 -14.84
CA GLY A 433 4.56 7.33 -14.93
C GLY A 433 4.51 8.63 -14.14
N GLY A 434 5.47 9.52 -14.44
CA GLY A 434 5.67 10.78 -13.73
C GLY A 434 4.67 11.90 -14.06
N PRO A 435 4.43 12.83 -13.12
CA PRO A 435 3.43 13.88 -13.23
C PRO A 435 3.69 14.83 -14.42
N CYS A 436 4.94 14.98 -14.85
CA CYS A 436 5.30 15.85 -15.97
C CYS A 436 4.74 15.38 -17.33
N SER A 437 4.29 14.13 -17.41
CA SER A 437 3.66 13.55 -18.60
C SER A 437 2.13 13.47 -18.46
N ALA A 438 1.57 13.88 -17.32
CA ALA A 438 0.15 13.81 -17.06
C ALA A 438 -0.59 14.86 -17.91
N THR A 439 -1.64 14.42 -18.57
CA THR A 439 -2.61 15.27 -19.26
C THR A 439 -4.01 14.88 -18.84
N PRO A 440 -5.06 15.70 -19.09
CA PRO A 440 -6.42 15.34 -18.72
C PRO A 440 -6.89 13.98 -19.26
N ARG A 441 -6.27 13.45 -20.32
CA ARG A 441 -6.63 12.16 -20.95
C ARG A 441 -5.85 10.95 -20.42
N THR A 442 -4.76 11.15 -19.69
CA THR A 442 -3.92 10.05 -19.20
C THR A 442 -4.34 9.56 -17.81
N TRP A 443 -5.10 10.37 -17.07
CA TRP A 443 -5.69 9.96 -15.80
C TRP A 443 -6.74 8.87 -15.98
N THR A 444 -6.55 7.76 -15.26
CA THR A 444 -7.51 6.68 -15.12
C THR A 444 -8.24 6.84 -13.78
N PRO A 445 -9.52 7.27 -13.78
CA PRO A 445 -10.30 7.36 -12.55
C PRO A 445 -10.78 5.97 -12.11
N LEU A 446 -10.58 5.67 -10.84
CA LEU A 446 -11.06 4.45 -10.18
C LEU A 446 -11.93 4.85 -9.00
N THR A 447 -13.22 4.53 -9.04
CA THR A 447 -14.12 4.77 -7.90
C THR A 447 -14.20 3.52 -7.04
N ALA A 448 -14.10 3.69 -5.73
CA ALA A 448 -14.18 2.59 -4.77
C ALA A 448 -15.52 1.84 -4.95
N PRO A 449 -15.49 0.51 -5.05
CA PRO A 449 -16.70 -0.28 -5.18
C PRO A 449 -17.49 -0.28 -3.86
N ASN A 450 -18.82 -0.12 -3.94
CA ASN A 450 -19.66 -0.35 -2.76
C ASN A 450 -19.67 -1.85 -2.38
N THR A 451 -19.70 -2.17 -1.08
CA THR A 451 -19.84 -3.54 -0.55
C THR A 451 -21.23 -4.13 -0.73
N SER A 452 -22.25 -3.29 -0.85
CA SER A 452 -23.59 -3.77 -1.20
C SER A 452 -23.63 -4.24 -2.66
N PRO A 453 -24.11 -5.46 -2.96
CA PRO A 453 -24.49 -5.80 -4.33
C PRO A 453 -25.54 -4.78 -4.77
N THR A 454 -25.31 -4.11 -5.91
CA THR A 454 -26.40 -3.41 -6.60
C THR A 454 -27.50 -4.44 -6.85
N THR A 455 -28.59 -4.31 -6.08
CA THR A 455 -29.85 -5.05 -6.23
C THR A 455 -30.49 -4.77 -7.57
#